data_AF-A0A7Y4W343-F1
#
_entry.id   AF-A0A7Y4W343-F1
#
_cell.length_a   1.000
_cell.length_b   1.000
_cell.length_c   1.000
_cell.angle_alpha   90.00
_cell.angle_beta   90.00
_cell.angle_gamma   90.00
#
_symmetry.space_group_name_H-M   'P 1'
#
loop_
_entity.id
_entity.type
_entity.pdbx_description
1 polymer ?
#
loop_
_entity_poly.entity_id
_entity_poly.type
_entity_poly.pdbx_seq_one_letter_code
_entity_poly.pdbx_strand_id
1 'polypeptide(L)'
;MTVDIARKEWLDCYHDGRFRLAAVLTLALISAGYLFGWCNYQDLSSQAEEAAEHDYRRWGQQDPKNPHDAGHYGIYAFKTPRPLAIVDSGIQPYVGASVYNTAHIQYEVEYPPAQDTTELQRFGDMSPAVVLQVLLPLLVILLSYATFAGEREQGTLRQLLSLGVQPKRILWGKTLGISVALTALLLPVAIAGLAIVAYLAPPESRPDELVRALWLIGINVLYLAIFLFLSLGVSACCRSSRAALALLLVIWGLTVFALPRVLLDVGGRLYPTPNATVFMGKISEDVAATWGVSDKEGQKRLLAQYHVGKIEDLPFDATGILTQDSEEGSWPVLEHYEQQLYGIYGEQTRLLEWGTLISPSLGISLLSMALSGNDLLQHRDFCRQVEQHRRTSIKTLNDYLVTHTQKTKDGWDTANIKGDRTLWQSIPAFAYRHPTWPAALAPYRLVFTLLALWGVAAFIFARLSVARLSGE
;
A
#
# COMPACT_ATOMS: atom_id res chain seq x y z
N MET A 1 44.20 -6.64 9.08
CA MET A 1 43.98 -5.19 8.96
C MET A 1 42.51 -4.82 8.78
N THR A 2 41.82 -5.17 7.69
CA THR A 2 40.39 -4.82 7.52
C THR A 2 39.51 -5.39 8.65
N VAL A 3 39.76 -6.64 9.04
CA VAL A 3 39.07 -7.30 10.17
C VAL A 3 39.38 -6.61 11.50
N ASP A 4 40.61 -6.15 11.72
CA ASP A 4 41.01 -5.46 12.95
C ASP A 4 40.32 -4.10 13.07
N ILE A 5 40.24 -3.36 11.95
CA ILE A 5 39.48 -2.10 11.86
C ILE A 5 38.00 -2.37 12.16
N ALA A 6 37.41 -3.39 11.54
CA ALA A 6 36.01 -3.74 11.79
C ALA A 6 35.75 -4.12 13.25
N ARG A 7 36.66 -4.88 13.87
CA ARG A 7 36.59 -5.25 15.29
C ARG A 7 36.66 -4.03 16.19
N LYS A 8 37.57 -3.09 15.91
CA LYS A 8 37.70 -1.83 16.64
C LYS A 8 36.41 -1.02 16.56
N GLU A 9 35.86 -0.83 15.36
CA GLU A 9 34.64 -0.05 15.16
C GLU A 9 33.42 -0.68 15.86
N TRP A 10 33.31 -2.01 15.85
CA TRP A 10 32.30 -2.73 16.63
C TRP A 10 32.47 -2.49 18.14
N LEU A 11 33.70 -2.60 18.66
CA LEU A 11 33.98 -2.40 20.09
C LEU A 11 33.71 -0.96 20.52
N ASP A 12 34.06 0.03 19.69
CA ASP A 12 33.76 1.44 19.92
C ASP A 12 32.24 1.66 20.02
N CYS A 13 31.47 1.09 19.09
CA CYS A 13 30.00 1.13 19.14
C CYS A 13 29.47 0.46 20.42
N TYR A 14 29.93 -0.76 20.72
CA TYR A 14 29.45 -1.54 21.86
C TYR A 14 29.73 -0.86 23.21
N HIS A 15 30.87 -0.19 23.36
CA HIS A 15 31.23 0.52 24.59
C HIS A 15 30.61 1.92 24.69
N ASP A 16 30.20 2.55 23.58
CA ASP A 16 29.52 3.84 23.61
C ASP A 16 28.14 3.72 24.28
N GLY A 17 27.99 4.39 25.44
CA GLY A 17 26.74 4.44 26.17
C GLY A 17 25.60 5.09 25.38
N ARG A 18 25.91 6.02 24.46
CA ARG A 18 24.93 6.67 23.60
C ARG A 18 24.36 5.70 22.59
N PHE A 19 25.21 4.87 21.99
CA PHE A 19 24.76 3.82 21.06
C PHE A 19 23.89 2.79 21.78
N ARG A 20 24.32 2.29 22.94
CA ARG A 20 23.51 1.32 23.70
C ARG A 20 22.13 1.87 24.05
N LEU A 21 22.05 3.12 24.49
CA LEU A 21 20.77 3.78 24.75
C LEU A 21 19.93 3.90 23.48
N ALA A 22 20.51 4.38 22.37
CA ALA A 22 19.79 4.52 21.11
C ALA A 22 19.31 3.18 20.55
N ALA A 23 20.13 2.12 20.66
CA ALA A 23 19.79 0.76 20.28
C ALA A 23 18.64 0.20 21.12
N VAL A 24 18.69 0.35 22.45
CA VAL A 24 17.60 -0.09 23.34
C VAL A 24 16.30 0.65 23.05
N LEU A 25 16.36 1.98 22.87
CA LEU A 25 15.19 2.78 22.51
C LEU A 25 14.62 2.36 21.16
N THR A 26 15.49 2.14 20.16
CA THR A 26 15.07 1.68 18.84
C THR A 26 14.39 0.31 18.91
N LEU A 27 14.96 -0.65 19.64
CA LEU A 27 14.34 -1.96 19.85
C LEU A 27 12.99 -1.83 20.56
N ALA A 28 12.91 -1.02 21.61
CA ALA A 28 11.67 -0.80 22.35
C ALA A 28 10.57 -0.22 21.43
N LEU A 29 10.93 0.76 20.59
CA LEU A 29 10.00 1.37 19.63
C LEU A 29 9.56 0.39 18.54
N ILE A 30 10.48 -0.40 17.97
CA ILE A 30 10.14 -1.43 16.98
C ILE A 30 9.24 -2.50 17.61
N SER A 31 9.57 -3.00 18.80
CA SER A 31 8.77 -3.99 19.50
C SER A 31 7.38 -3.46 19.86
N ALA A 32 7.27 -2.21 20.30
CA ALA A 32 5.99 -1.55 20.52
C ALA A 32 5.19 -1.42 19.22
N GLY A 33 5.85 -1.04 18.11
CA GLY A 33 5.23 -0.98 16.79
C GLY A 33 4.72 -2.35 16.31
N TYR A 34 5.49 -3.43 16.51
CA TYR A 34 5.03 -4.78 16.19
C TYR A 34 3.85 -5.21 17.06
N LEU A 35 3.86 -4.88 18.35
CA LEU A 35 2.76 -5.19 19.26
C LEU A 35 1.49 -4.44 18.86
N PHE A 36 1.59 -3.13 18.59
CA PHE A 36 0.48 -2.31 18.13
C PHE A 36 -0.04 -2.80 16.77
N GLY A 37 0.86 -3.02 15.81
CA GLY A 37 0.50 -3.55 14.50
C GLY A 37 -0.17 -4.91 14.58
N TRP A 38 0.29 -5.79 15.48
CA TRP A 38 -0.32 -7.10 15.73
C TRP A 38 -1.75 -6.96 16.29
N CYS A 39 -1.94 -6.12 17.31
CA CYS A 39 -3.28 -5.86 17.87
C CYS A 39 -4.22 -5.28 16.80
N ASN A 40 -3.74 -4.31 16.02
CA ASN A 40 -4.50 -3.69 14.93
C ASN A 40 -4.84 -4.71 13.82
N TYR A 41 -3.89 -5.58 13.45
CA TYR A 41 -4.13 -6.64 12.48
C TYR A 41 -5.19 -7.61 12.96
N GLN A 42 -5.12 -8.07 14.22
CA GLN A 42 -6.14 -8.98 14.77
C GLN A 42 -7.51 -8.32 14.78
N ASP A 43 -7.59 -7.06 15.21
CA ASP A 43 -8.85 -6.32 15.26
C ASP A 43 -9.46 -6.14 13.86
N LEU A 44 -8.68 -5.64 12.90
CA LEU A 44 -9.12 -5.47 11.51
C LEU A 44 -9.48 -6.79 10.82
N SER A 45 -8.70 -7.85 11.05
CA SER A 45 -8.99 -9.16 10.45
C SER A 45 -10.25 -9.78 11.03
N SER A 46 -10.43 -9.75 12.37
CA SER A 46 -11.62 -10.29 13.03
C SER A 46 -12.86 -9.50 12.63
N GLN A 47 -12.80 -8.17 12.64
CA GLN A 47 -13.92 -7.32 12.23
C GLN A 47 -14.29 -7.55 10.76
N ALA A 48 -13.32 -7.65 9.85
CA ALA A 48 -13.58 -7.91 8.45
C ALA A 48 -14.23 -9.28 8.23
N GLU A 49 -13.74 -10.34 8.88
CA GLU A 49 -14.29 -11.70 8.78
C GLU A 49 -15.69 -11.80 9.38
N GLU A 50 -15.89 -11.28 10.60
CA GLU A 50 -17.19 -11.29 11.28
C GLU A 50 -18.22 -10.45 10.54
N ALA A 51 -17.85 -9.26 10.06
CA ALA A 51 -18.76 -8.40 9.30
C ALA A 51 -19.10 -9.00 7.93
N ALA A 52 -18.13 -9.60 7.23
CA ALA A 52 -18.38 -10.30 5.97
C ALA A 52 -19.32 -11.49 6.17
N GLU A 53 -19.11 -12.29 7.22
CA GLU A 53 -19.97 -13.43 7.50
C GLU A 53 -21.38 -12.98 7.92
N HIS A 54 -21.48 -11.97 8.78
CA HIS A 54 -22.76 -11.42 9.21
C HIS A 54 -23.54 -10.84 8.03
N ASP A 55 -22.88 -10.08 7.15
CA ASP A 55 -23.52 -9.51 5.97
C ASP A 55 -23.98 -10.59 4.98
N TYR A 56 -23.16 -11.62 4.77
CA TYR A 56 -23.54 -12.75 3.91
C TYR A 56 -24.72 -13.55 4.50
N ARG A 57 -24.76 -13.75 5.82
CA ARG A 57 -25.91 -14.38 6.50
C ARG A 57 -27.16 -13.50 6.37
N ARG A 58 -27.04 -12.18 6.57
CA ARG A 58 -28.12 -11.20 6.36
C ARG A 58 -28.66 -11.32 4.94
N TRP A 59 -27.79 -11.38 3.94
CA TRP A 59 -28.15 -11.56 2.53
C TRP A 59 -28.89 -12.89 2.28
N GLY A 60 -28.32 -14.00 2.75
CA GLY A 60 -28.90 -15.33 2.54
C GLY A 60 -30.21 -15.59 3.30
N GLN A 61 -30.52 -14.80 4.33
CA GLN A 61 -31.70 -14.97 5.18
C GLN A 61 -32.78 -13.90 4.94
N GLN A 62 -32.65 -13.10 3.89
CA GLN A 62 -33.68 -12.11 3.54
C GLN A 62 -35.01 -12.80 3.19
N ASP A 63 -36.11 -12.17 3.61
CA ASP A 63 -37.46 -12.61 3.26
C ASP A 63 -37.65 -12.66 1.74
N PRO A 64 -38.49 -13.59 1.23
CA PRO A 64 -38.78 -13.66 -0.18
C PRO A 64 -39.34 -12.35 -0.72
N LYS A 65 -38.64 -11.76 -1.69
CA LYS A 65 -38.93 -10.44 -2.27
C LYS A 65 -38.50 -10.38 -3.73
N ASN A 66 -38.85 -9.31 -4.42
CA ASN A 66 -38.43 -9.12 -5.80
C ASN A 66 -36.89 -9.11 -5.89
N PRO A 67 -36.26 -9.92 -6.77
CA PRO A 67 -34.82 -9.94 -6.97
C PRO A 67 -34.20 -8.57 -7.25
N HIS A 68 -34.90 -7.70 -7.99
CA HIS A 68 -34.42 -6.35 -8.25
C HIS A 68 -34.40 -5.50 -6.95
N ASP A 69 -35.49 -5.54 -6.18
CA ASP A 69 -35.57 -4.85 -4.88
C ASP A 69 -34.49 -5.33 -3.92
N ALA A 70 -34.17 -6.64 -3.92
CA ALA A 70 -33.09 -7.21 -3.12
C ALA A 70 -31.72 -6.57 -3.44
N GLY A 71 -31.45 -6.27 -4.72
CA GLY A 71 -30.24 -5.60 -5.16
C GLY A 71 -30.03 -4.20 -4.55
N HIS A 72 -31.12 -3.48 -4.24
CA HIS A 72 -31.07 -2.16 -3.59
C HIS A 72 -30.68 -2.22 -2.10
N TYR A 73 -30.88 -3.37 -1.43
CA TYR A 73 -30.41 -3.56 -0.04
C TYR A 73 -28.89 -3.80 0.04
N GLY A 74 -28.26 -4.11 -1.09
CA GLY A 74 -26.82 -4.21 -1.26
C GLY A 74 -26.13 -5.32 -0.47
N ILE A 75 -24.83 -5.46 -0.72
CA ILE A 75 -23.90 -6.37 -0.04
C ILE A 75 -22.62 -5.58 0.27
N TYR A 76 -22.07 -5.77 1.46
CA TYR A 76 -20.78 -5.21 1.82
C TYR A 76 -19.64 -6.13 1.35
N ALA A 77 -18.59 -5.52 0.82
CA ALA A 77 -17.34 -6.20 0.52
C ALA A 77 -16.25 -5.68 1.44
N PHE A 78 -15.55 -6.60 2.11
CA PHE A 78 -14.48 -6.27 3.06
C PHE A 78 -13.12 -6.68 2.51
N LYS A 79 -12.12 -5.81 2.68
CA LYS A 79 -10.72 -6.08 2.35
C LYS A 79 -10.05 -6.70 3.56
N THR A 80 -9.74 -7.99 3.48
CA THR A 80 -8.93 -8.67 4.50
C THR A 80 -7.50 -8.11 4.50
N PRO A 81 -6.91 -7.74 5.65
CA PRO A 81 -5.52 -7.29 5.71
C PRO A 81 -4.55 -8.45 5.46
N ARG A 82 -3.39 -8.17 4.85
CA ARG A 82 -2.29 -9.13 4.78
C ARG A 82 -1.47 -9.14 6.07
N PRO A 83 -0.79 -10.25 6.45
CA PRO A 83 0.06 -10.30 7.64
C PRO A 83 1.09 -9.15 7.74
N LEU A 84 1.64 -8.72 6.60
CA LEU A 84 2.61 -7.62 6.54
C LEU A 84 2.01 -6.23 6.80
N ALA A 85 0.68 -6.09 6.88
CA ALA A 85 0.03 -4.86 7.35
C ALA A 85 0.43 -4.49 8.79
N ILE A 86 0.94 -5.45 9.58
CA ILE A 86 1.56 -5.21 10.90
C ILE A 86 2.77 -4.28 10.78
N VAL A 87 3.52 -4.40 9.69
CA VAL A 87 4.74 -3.61 9.47
C VAL A 87 4.42 -2.26 8.86
N ASP A 88 3.53 -2.23 7.87
CA ASP A 88 3.15 -1.00 7.16
C ASP A 88 1.65 -1.00 6.81
N SER A 89 0.91 -0.08 7.43
CA SER A 89 -0.52 0.14 7.18
C SER A 89 -0.79 0.88 5.87
N GLY A 90 0.24 1.50 5.27
CA GLY A 90 0.15 2.24 4.02
C GLY A 90 -1.00 3.24 3.98
N ILE A 91 -1.80 3.20 2.90
CA ILE A 91 -2.94 4.12 2.73
C ILE A 91 -4.22 3.66 3.41
N GLN A 92 -4.23 2.45 3.99
CA GLN A 92 -5.42 1.79 4.54
C GLN A 92 -6.19 2.66 5.56
N PRO A 93 -5.54 3.41 6.48
CA PRO A 93 -6.27 4.28 7.39
C PRO A 93 -7.09 5.39 6.70
N TYR A 94 -6.70 5.78 5.49
CA TYR A 94 -7.32 6.88 4.74
C TYR A 94 -8.37 6.42 3.74
N VAL A 95 -8.17 5.24 3.15
CA VAL A 95 -9.10 4.67 2.15
C VAL A 95 -10.07 3.66 2.75
N GLY A 96 -9.85 3.21 3.98
CA GLY A 96 -10.69 2.25 4.69
C GLY A 96 -10.67 0.83 4.08
N ALA A 97 -11.48 -0.07 4.67
CA ALA A 97 -11.43 -1.51 4.44
C ALA A 97 -12.75 -2.14 3.95
N SER A 98 -13.80 -1.35 3.73
CA SER A 98 -15.11 -1.88 3.32
C SER A 98 -15.71 -1.05 2.18
N VAL A 99 -16.47 -1.69 1.32
CA VAL A 99 -17.21 -1.03 0.22
C VAL A 99 -18.65 -1.51 0.28
N TYR A 100 -19.59 -0.56 0.22
CA TYR A 100 -21.01 -0.87 0.12
C TYR A 100 -21.46 -0.89 -1.35
N ASN A 101 -21.90 -2.07 -1.81
CA ASN A 101 -22.38 -2.26 -3.17
C ASN A 101 -23.90 -2.34 -3.19
N THR A 102 -24.55 -1.48 -3.98
CA THR A 102 -25.99 -1.56 -4.26
C THR A 102 -26.24 -1.88 -5.73
N ALA A 103 -27.51 -1.97 -6.12
CA ALA A 103 -27.88 -1.85 -7.53
C ALA A 103 -27.33 -0.53 -8.13
N HIS A 104 -27.08 -0.53 -9.44
CA HIS A 104 -26.65 0.60 -10.25
C HIS A 104 -25.24 1.19 -10.00
N ILE A 105 -24.83 1.36 -8.75
CA ILE A 105 -23.59 2.05 -8.38
C ILE A 105 -22.86 1.35 -7.22
N GLN A 106 -21.54 1.52 -7.22
CA GLN A 106 -20.68 1.22 -6.09
C GLN A 106 -20.40 2.52 -5.34
N TYR A 107 -20.67 2.55 -4.04
CA TYR A 107 -20.29 3.69 -3.21
C TYR A 107 -18.84 3.59 -2.76
N GLU A 108 -18.21 4.75 -2.52
CA GLU A 108 -16.89 4.80 -1.89
C GLU A 108 -16.95 4.26 -0.45
N VAL A 109 -15.79 3.93 0.10
CA VAL A 109 -15.67 3.37 1.45
C VAL A 109 -16.34 4.26 2.49
N GLU A 110 -17.28 3.68 3.24
CA GLU A 110 -17.89 4.36 4.38
C GLU A 110 -16.94 4.31 5.59
N TYR A 111 -16.80 5.45 6.29
CA TYR A 111 -16.06 5.59 7.56
C TYR A 111 -14.58 5.16 7.54
N PRO A 112 -13.69 5.82 6.76
CA PRO A 112 -12.26 5.56 6.85
C PRO A 112 -11.72 5.90 8.26
N PRO A 113 -10.90 5.03 8.90
CA PRO A 113 -10.44 5.21 10.28
C PRO A 113 -9.78 6.57 10.57
N ALA A 114 -9.13 7.17 9.57
CA ALA A 114 -8.51 8.49 9.72
C ALA A 114 -9.52 9.62 9.99
N GLN A 115 -10.79 9.49 9.59
CA GLN A 115 -11.81 10.52 9.84
C GLN A 115 -12.20 10.65 11.32
N ASP A 116 -12.14 9.55 12.08
CA ASP A 116 -12.56 9.51 13.49
C ASP A 116 -11.40 9.64 14.49
N THR A 117 -10.17 9.87 14.00
CA THR A 117 -8.98 9.99 14.83
C THR A 117 -8.50 11.44 14.96
N THR A 118 -8.13 11.82 16.18
CA THR A 118 -7.48 13.11 16.46
C THR A 118 -6.12 13.21 15.76
N GLU A 119 -5.65 14.42 15.43
CA GLU A 119 -4.31 14.62 14.82
C GLU A 119 -3.16 14.01 15.68
N LEU A 120 -3.35 13.94 17.00
CA LEU A 120 -2.41 13.29 17.92
C LEU A 120 -2.45 11.75 17.82
N GLN A 121 -3.61 11.16 17.58
CA GLN A 121 -3.75 9.72 17.29
C GLN A 121 -3.21 9.36 15.91
N ARG A 122 -3.27 10.27 14.93
CA ARG A 122 -2.62 10.10 13.61
C ARG A 122 -1.09 10.12 13.70
N PHE A 123 -0.52 10.84 14.68
CA PHE A 123 0.89 10.72 15.06
C PHE A 123 1.22 9.37 15.74
N GLY A 124 0.19 8.67 16.21
CA GLY A 124 0.23 7.40 16.93
C GLY A 124 0.17 6.14 16.06
N ASP A 125 0.10 6.27 14.73
CA ASP A 125 0.36 5.17 13.79
C ASP A 125 1.87 4.86 13.74
N MET A 126 2.46 4.59 14.91
CA MET A 126 3.85 4.16 15.06
C MET A 126 4.00 2.73 14.56
N SER A 127 4.00 2.56 13.25
CA SER A 127 4.27 1.27 12.62
C SER A 127 5.78 0.96 12.67
N PRO A 128 6.16 -0.33 12.64
CA PRO A 128 7.55 -0.71 12.47
C PRO A 128 8.19 -0.05 11.24
N ALA A 129 7.44 0.15 10.14
CA ALA A 129 7.92 0.87 8.97
C ALA A 129 8.37 2.30 9.29
N VAL A 130 7.65 3.06 10.11
CA VAL A 130 8.08 4.42 10.52
C VAL A 130 9.42 4.35 11.24
N VAL A 131 9.60 3.41 12.18
CA VAL A 131 10.86 3.29 12.91
C VAL A 131 12.02 2.91 11.98
N LEU A 132 11.80 1.96 11.07
CA LEU A 132 12.79 1.51 10.09
C LEU A 132 13.16 2.59 9.07
N GLN A 133 12.19 3.37 8.59
CA GLN A 133 12.38 4.32 7.49
C GLN A 133 12.79 5.72 7.96
N VAL A 134 12.47 6.10 9.19
CA VAL A 134 12.73 7.43 9.76
C VAL A 134 13.84 7.41 10.80
N LEU A 135 13.73 6.53 11.81
CA LEU A 135 14.63 6.53 12.98
C LEU A 135 15.93 5.77 12.72
N LEU A 136 15.90 4.65 11.99
CA LEU A 136 17.13 3.92 11.71
C LEU A 136 18.14 4.69 10.83
N PRO A 137 17.75 5.45 9.79
CA PRO A 137 18.70 6.33 9.08
C PRO A 137 19.41 7.30 10.02
N LEU A 138 18.70 7.85 11.01
CA LEU A 138 19.28 8.72 12.01
C LEU A 138 20.26 7.97 12.91
N LEU A 139 19.93 6.74 13.33
CA LEU A 139 20.86 5.89 14.07
C LEU A 139 22.13 5.58 13.26
N VAL A 140 21.98 5.26 11.98
CA VAL A 140 23.10 5.04 11.05
C VAL A 140 23.98 6.28 10.96
N ILE A 141 23.39 7.48 10.85
CA ILE A 141 24.12 8.75 10.86
C ILE A 141 24.89 8.92 12.18
N LEU A 142 24.26 8.70 13.32
CA LEU A 142 24.88 8.84 14.64
C LEU A 142 26.06 7.88 14.85
N LEU A 143 26.00 6.69 14.26
CA LEU A 143 27.09 5.71 14.31
C LEU A 143 28.27 6.07 13.39
N SER A 144 28.01 6.81 12.32
CA SER A 144 28.96 6.94 11.22
C SER A 144 29.53 8.35 11.02
N TYR A 145 28.87 9.40 11.52
CA TYR A 145 29.24 10.79 11.23
C TYR A 145 30.67 11.16 11.66
N ALA A 146 31.17 10.60 12.76
CA ALA A 146 32.50 10.90 13.31
C ALA A 146 33.59 9.91 12.85
N THR A 147 33.23 8.89 12.07
CA THR A 147 34.13 7.77 11.77
C THR A 147 35.43 8.16 11.06
N PHE A 148 35.38 9.14 10.15
CA PHE A 148 36.57 9.70 9.51
C PHE A 148 36.89 11.09 10.06
N ALA A 149 35.88 11.95 10.25
CA ALA A 149 36.06 13.31 10.75
C ALA A 149 36.67 13.35 12.15
N GLY A 150 36.27 12.45 13.05
CA GLY A 150 36.81 12.36 14.41
C GLY A 150 38.24 11.83 14.45
N GLU A 151 38.55 10.81 13.65
CA GLU A 151 39.93 10.32 13.52
C GLU A 151 40.87 11.34 12.88
N ARG A 152 40.34 12.20 12.00
CA ARG A 152 41.06 13.35 11.45
C ARG A 152 41.35 14.39 12.52
N GLU A 153 40.36 14.75 13.34
CA GLU A 153 40.53 15.68 14.47
C GLU A 153 41.56 15.18 15.49
N GLN A 154 41.57 13.86 15.75
CA GLN A 154 42.47 13.22 16.70
C GLN A 154 43.85 12.90 16.11
N GLY A 155 44.05 13.08 14.80
CA GLY A 155 45.30 12.77 14.09
C GLY A 155 45.56 11.28 13.85
N THR A 156 44.70 10.39 14.35
CA THR A 156 44.83 8.92 14.20
C THR A 156 44.64 8.47 12.76
N LEU A 157 43.82 9.19 11.97
CA LEU A 157 43.66 8.92 10.54
C LEU A 157 44.99 9.10 9.78
N ARG A 158 45.75 10.16 10.08
CA ARG A 158 47.05 10.43 9.45
C ARG A 158 48.06 9.35 9.83
N GLN A 159 48.06 8.89 11.08
CA GLN A 159 48.90 7.80 11.54
C GLN A 159 48.62 6.49 10.77
N LEU A 160 47.35 6.12 10.60
CA LEU A 160 46.97 4.92 9.82
C LEU A 160 47.45 4.99 8.37
N LEU A 161 47.34 6.17 7.74
CA LEU A 161 47.80 6.38 6.37
C LEU A 161 49.35 6.34 6.28
N SER A 162 50.07 6.90 7.25
CA SER A 162 51.53 6.82 7.34
C SER A 162 52.06 5.40 7.53
N LEU A 163 51.27 4.50 8.15
CA LEU A 163 51.57 3.07 8.23
C LEU A 163 51.30 2.31 6.92
N GLY A 164 50.95 3.00 5.83
CA GLY A 164 50.71 2.40 4.51
C GLY A 164 49.36 1.70 4.38
N VAL A 165 48.42 1.94 5.30
CA VAL A 165 47.07 1.34 5.21
C VAL A 165 46.30 2.00 4.06
N GLN A 166 45.93 1.19 3.06
CA GLN A 166 45.18 1.68 1.90
C GLN A 166 43.80 2.24 2.33
N PRO A 167 43.38 3.44 1.84
CA PRO A 167 42.09 4.05 2.19
C PRO A 167 40.88 3.14 1.94
N LYS A 168 40.93 2.33 0.87
CA LYS A 168 39.90 1.33 0.55
C LYS A 168 39.71 0.31 1.68
N ARG A 169 40.80 -0.12 2.35
CA ARG A 169 40.74 -1.06 3.48
C ARG A 169 40.13 -0.41 4.72
N ILE A 170 40.41 0.88 4.94
CA ILE A 170 39.81 1.67 6.01
C ILE A 170 38.30 1.77 5.81
N LEU A 171 37.85 2.14 4.60
CA LEU A 171 36.44 2.22 4.26
C LEU A 171 35.72 0.89 4.53
N TRP A 172 36.20 -0.22 3.98
CA TRP A 172 35.56 -1.53 4.20
C TRP A 172 35.60 -1.98 5.66
N GLY A 173 36.67 -1.69 6.40
CA GLY A 173 36.73 -1.99 7.83
C GLY A 173 35.65 -1.25 8.61
N LYS A 174 35.49 0.06 8.36
CA LYS A 174 34.45 0.89 8.98
C LYS A 174 33.05 0.46 8.59
N THR A 175 32.81 0.21 7.30
CA THR A 175 31.53 -0.31 6.82
C THR A 175 31.17 -1.63 7.49
N LEU A 176 32.09 -2.59 7.57
CA LEU A 176 31.83 -3.89 8.20
C LEU A 176 31.57 -3.77 9.70
N GLY A 177 32.36 -2.98 10.43
CA GLY A 177 32.18 -2.80 11.87
C GLY A 177 30.80 -2.23 12.23
N ILE A 178 30.37 -1.18 11.52
CA ILE A 178 29.05 -0.58 11.72
C ILE A 178 27.94 -1.53 11.25
N SER A 179 28.15 -2.24 10.13
CA SER A 179 27.16 -3.20 9.64
C SER A 179 26.95 -4.36 10.60
N VAL A 180 28.00 -4.83 11.29
CA VAL A 180 27.87 -5.84 12.36
C VAL A 180 27.03 -5.30 13.51
N ALA A 181 27.24 -4.04 13.92
CA ALA A 181 26.44 -3.43 14.98
C ALA A 181 24.95 -3.32 14.62
N LEU A 182 24.67 -2.85 13.40
CA LEU A 182 23.30 -2.78 12.88
C LEU A 182 22.69 -4.16 12.72
N THR A 183 23.44 -5.15 12.25
CA THR A 183 22.94 -6.53 12.10
C THR A 183 22.62 -7.15 13.46
N ALA A 184 23.48 -6.98 14.46
CA ALA A 184 23.22 -7.46 15.81
C ALA A 184 21.93 -6.87 16.40
N LEU A 185 21.65 -5.59 16.08
CA LEU A 185 20.43 -4.89 16.48
C LEU A 185 19.18 -5.40 15.73
N LEU A 186 19.26 -5.53 14.40
CA LEU A 186 18.09 -5.74 13.54
C LEU A 186 17.78 -7.21 13.26
N LEU A 187 18.73 -8.12 13.45
CA LEU A 187 18.54 -9.54 13.20
C LEU A 187 17.42 -10.15 14.06
N PRO A 188 17.34 -9.91 15.39
CA PRO A 188 16.23 -10.41 16.20
C PRO A 188 14.87 -9.88 15.73
N VAL A 189 14.82 -8.61 15.32
CA VAL A 189 13.62 -7.97 14.76
C VAL A 189 13.19 -8.65 13.46
N ALA A 190 14.14 -8.89 12.53
CA ALA A 190 13.85 -9.54 11.26
C ALA A 190 13.36 -10.98 11.45
N ILE A 191 13.96 -11.73 12.38
CA ILE A 191 13.53 -13.09 12.73
C ILE A 191 12.11 -13.07 13.33
N ALA A 192 11.85 -12.16 14.27
CA ALA A 192 10.53 -12.01 14.87
C ALA A 192 9.46 -11.66 13.82
N GLY A 193 9.76 -10.71 12.94
CA GLY A 193 8.87 -10.33 11.83
C GLY A 193 8.57 -11.50 10.89
N LEU A 194 9.59 -12.27 10.50
CA LEU A 194 9.40 -13.48 9.68
C LEU A 194 8.57 -14.55 10.40
N ALA A 195 8.79 -14.75 11.69
CA ALA A 195 8.01 -15.70 12.49
C ALA A 195 6.54 -15.28 12.62
N ILE A 196 6.28 -13.99 12.84
CA ILE A 196 4.92 -13.41 12.87
C ILE A 196 4.21 -13.65 11.54
N VAL A 197 4.86 -13.33 10.42
CA VAL A 197 4.31 -13.54 9.06
C VAL A 197 4.05 -15.02 8.81
N ALA A 198 4.98 -15.90 9.17
CA ALA A 198 4.81 -17.36 9.01
C ALA A 198 3.62 -17.91 9.80
N TYR A 199 3.40 -17.38 11.00
CA TYR A 199 2.32 -17.79 11.90
C TYR A 199 0.95 -17.32 11.40
N LEU A 200 0.84 -16.06 10.96
CA LEU A 200 -0.43 -15.47 10.53
C LEU A 200 -0.83 -15.88 9.10
N ALA A 201 0.11 -16.19 8.23
CA ALA A 201 -0.19 -16.48 6.84
C ALA A 201 -0.89 -17.85 6.68
N PRO A 202 -2.06 -17.89 5.99
CA PRO A 202 -2.71 -19.13 5.58
C PRO A 202 -1.77 -20.06 4.80
N PRO A 203 -1.92 -21.39 4.88
CA PRO A 203 -1.02 -22.33 4.21
C PRO A 203 -0.82 -22.08 2.71
N GLU A 204 -1.88 -21.67 2.01
CA GLU A 204 -1.86 -21.43 0.56
C GLU A 204 -1.09 -20.16 0.16
N SER A 205 -1.13 -19.11 0.98
CA SER A 205 -0.47 -17.82 0.71
C SER A 205 0.86 -17.64 1.43
N ARG A 206 1.20 -18.50 2.40
CA ARG A 206 2.43 -18.43 3.20
C ARG A 206 3.72 -18.27 2.39
N PRO A 207 3.94 -18.98 1.28
CA PRO A 207 5.15 -18.77 0.47
C PRO A 207 5.23 -17.35 -0.12
N ASP A 208 4.11 -16.78 -0.57
CA ASP A 208 4.04 -15.42 -1.11
C ASP A 208 4.38 -14.38 -0.02
N GLU A 209 3.78 -14.54 1.16
CA GLU A 209 3.99 -13.65 2.30
C GLU A 209 5.43 -13.68 2.82
N LEU A 210 6.06 -14.86 2.89
CA LEU A 210 7.47 -14.98 3.28
C LEU A 210 8.41 -14.32 2.27
N VAL A 211 8.13 -14.47 0.97
CA VAL A 211 8.92 -13.79 -0.06
C VAL A 211 8.77 -12.27 0.02
N ARG A 212 7.55 -11.76 0.31
CA ARG A 212 7.32 -10.33 0.55
C ARG A 212 8.09 -9.82 1.76
N ALA A 213 8.09 -10.59 2.87
CA ALA A 213 8.84 -10.24 4.07
C ALA A 213 10.36 -10.20 3.80
N LEU A 214 10.89 -11.14 3.01
CA LEU A 214 12.29 -11.13 2.59
C LEU A 214 12.62 -9.93 1.69
N TRP A 215 11.74 -9.59 0.74
CA TRP A 215 11.89 -8.36 -0.05
C TRP A 215 11.89 -7.12 0.81
N LEU A 216 11.00 -7.06 1.81
CA LEU A 216 10.89 -5.93 2.75
C LEU A 216 12.18 -5.76 3.56
N ILE A 217 12.76 -6.87 4.05
CA ILE A 217 14.08 -6.86 4.69
C ILE A 217 15.14 -6.37 3.71
N GLY A 218 15.15 -6.90 2.47
CA GLY A 218 16.13 -6.54 1.44
C GLY A 218 16.12 -5.05 1.08
N ILE A 219 14.94 -4.45 0.87
CA ILE A 219 14.83 -3.02 0.53
C ILE A 219 15.21 -2.12 1.72
N ASN A 220 14.91 -2.54 2.96
CA ASN A 220 15.34 -1.81 4.15
C ASN A 220 16.88 -1.90 4.33
N VAL A 221 17.49 -3.06 4.09
CA VAL A 221 18.95 -3.19 4.10
C VAL A 221 19.59 -2.29 3.04
N LEU A 222 19.05 -2.25 1.82
CA LEU A 222 19.51 -1.34 0.77
C LEU A 222 19.38 0.13 1.20
N TYR A 223 18.24 0.51 1.78
CA TYR A 223 17.98 1.86 2.26
C TYR A 223 18.96 2.29 3.37
N LEU A 224 19.22 1.43 4.36
CA LEU A 224 20.20 1.71 5.41
C LEU A 224 21.63 1.75 4.86
N ALA A 225 21.95 0.94 3.86
CA ALA A 225 23.24 0.99 3.18
C ALA A 225 23.46 2.33 2.45
N ILE A 226 22.42 2.91 1.83
CA ILE A 226 22.48 4.26 1.24
C ILE A 226 22.91 5.27 2.30
N PHE A 227 22.23 5.32 3.44
CA PHE A 227 22.57 6.24 4.54
C PHE A 227 23.94 5.97 5.14
N LEU A 228 24.36 4.70 5.25
CA LEU A 228 25.68 4.35 5.75
C LEU A 228 26.78 4.89 4.83
N PHE A 229 26.71 4.61 3.54
CA PHE A 229 27.72 5.10 2.60
C PHE A 229 27.70 6.62 2.45
N LEU A 230 26.51 7.24 2.41
CA LEU A 230 26.37 8.69 2.42
C LEU A 230 27.06 9.31 3.64
N SER A 231 26.81 8.75 4.83
CA SER A 231 27.39 9.26 6.07
C SER A 231 28.90 9.06 6.16
N LEU A 232 29.43 7.91 5.70
CA LEU A 232 30.87 7.68 5.59
C LEU A 232 31.53 8.65 4.61
N GLY A 233 30.90 8.92 3.47
CA GLY A 233 31.38 9.90 2.48
C GLY A 233 31.41 11.32 3.04
N VAL A 234 30.33 11.77 3.68
CA VAL A 234 30.27 13.10 4.32
C VAL A 234 31.29 13.23 5.44
N SER A 235 31.43 12.20 6.29
CA SER A 235 32.45 12.16 7.35
C SER A 235 33.87 12.25 6.77
N ALA A 236 34.12 11.59 5.64
CA ALA A 236 35.40 11.67 4.95
C ALA A 236 35.68 13.08 4.40
N CYS A 237 34.67 13.80 3.90
CA CYS A 237 34.84 15.16 3.36
C CYS A 237 34.94 16.26 4.42
N CYS A 238 34.35 16.07 5.60
CA CYS A 238 34.27 17.12 6.61
C CYS A 238 35.54 17.23 7.46
N ARG A 239 35.96 18.46 7.76
CA ARG A 239 37.11 18.74 8.63
C ARG A 239 36.85 18.47 10.11
N SER A 240 35.59 18.51 10.55
CA SER A 240 35.20 18.29 11.94
C SER A 240 34.00 17.37 12.06
N SER A 241 33.91 16.64 13.17
CA SER A 241 32.79 15.74 13.48
C SER A 241 31.48 16.52 13.62
N ARG A 242 31.54 17.73 14.20
CA ARG A 242 30.38 18.64 14.32
C ARG A 242 29.83 19.05 12.95
N ALA A 243 30.70 19.40 11.99
CA ALA A 243 30.26 19.77 10.64
C ALA A 243 29.64 18.57 9.90
N ALA A 244 30.22 17.37 10.03
CA ALA A 244 29.68 16.16 9.44
C ALA A 244 28.27 15.84 9.97
N LEU A 245 28.08 15.92 11.29
CA LEU A 245 26.78 15.69 11.91
C LEU A 245 25.75 16.71 11.44
N ALA A 246 26.08 18.01 11.47
CA ALA A 246 25.16 19.06 11.07
C ALA A 246 24.69 18.88 9.61
N LEU A 247 25.61 18.59 8.70
CA LEU A 247 25.28 18.36 7.28
C LEU A 247 24.41 17.11 7.09
N LEU A 248 24.73 16.01 7.78
CA LEU A 248 23.94 14.78 7.68
C LEU A 248 22.54 14.93 8.25
N LEU A 249 22.37 15.70 9.33
CA LEU A 249 21.05 16.01 9.88
C LEU A 249 20.22 16.87 8.93
N VAL A 250 20.84 17.82 8.23
CA VAL A 250 20.15 18.60 7.18
C VAL A 250 19.73 17.69 6.02
N ILE A 251 20.63 16.83 5.54
CA ILE A 251 20.29 15.89 4.44
C ILE A 251 19.16 14.94 4.86
N TRP A 252 19.24 14.38 6.07
CA TRP A 252 18.20 13.52 6.62
C TRP A 252 16.87 14.27 6.76
N GLY A 253 16.85 15.46 7.36
CA GLY A 253 15.63 16.24 7.53
C GLY A 253 14.98 16.62 6.19
N LEU A 254 15.80 16.99 5.21
CA LEU A 254 15.30 17.32 3.87
C LEU A 254 14.76 16.10 3.13
N THR A 255 15.50 14.99 3.12
CA THR A 255 15.10 13.79 2.37
C THR A 255 13.96 13.06 3.05
N VAL A 256 14.00 12.88 4.37
CA VAL A 256 13.01 12.08 5.10
C VAL A 256 11.71 12.83 5.37
N PHE A 257 11.73 14.15 5.59
CA PHE A 257 10.52 14.91 5.93
C PHE A 257 10.14 15.98 4.92
N ALA A 258 11.06 16.90 4.60
CA ALA A 258 10.71 18.10 3.86
C ALA A 258 10.32 17.79 2.40
N LEU A 259 11.15 17.05 1.66
CA LEU A 259 10.93 16.72 0.26
C LEU A 259 9.68 15.86 0.04
N PRO A 260 9.41 14.78 0.81
CA PRO A 260 8.17 14.02 0.69
C PRO A 260 6.94 14.91 0.86
N ARG A 261 6.94 15.78 1.87
CA ARG A 261 5.80 16.67 2.14
C ARG A 261 5.58 17.68 1.02
N VAL A 262 6.66 18.27 0.50
CA VAL A 262 6.60 19.22 -0.62
C VAL A 262 6.07 18.52 -1.89
N LEU A 263 6.54 17.31 -2.19
CA LEU A 263 6.10 16.58 -3.39
C LEU A 263 4.62 16.17 -3.30
N LEU A 264 4.13 15.81 -2.11
CA LEU A 264 2.70 15.55 -1.89
C LEU A 264 1.85 16.82 -2.13
N ASP A 265 2.26 17.97 -1.59
CA ASP A 265 1.54 19.26 -1.79
C ASP A 265 1.59 19.71 -3.25
N VAL A 266 2.74 19.57 -3.91
CA VAL A 266 2.88 19.84 -5.36
C VAL A 266 1.98 18.91 -6.16
N GLY A 267 1.94 17.62 -5.83
CA GLY A 267 1.05 16.65 -6.48
C GLY A 267 -0.42 17.03 -6.37
N GLY A 268 -0.88 17.43 -5.18
CA GLY A 268 -2.25 17.88 -4.95
C GLY A 268 -2.63 19.16 -5.69
N ARG A 269 -1.66 20.03 -5.99
CA ARG A 269 -1.88 21.27 -6.76
C ARG A 269 -1.83 21.05 -8.27
N LEU A 270 -0.89 20.23 -8.75
CA LEU A 270 -0.75 19.92 -10.17
C LEU A 270 -1.88 19.01 -10.66
N TYR A 271 -2.33 18.09 -9.81
CA TYR A 271 -3.35 17.10 -10.11
C TYR A 271 -4.42 17.14 -9.01
N PRO A 272 -5.31 18.15 -9.01
CA PRO A 272 -6.31 18.31 -7.96
C PRO A 272 -7.35 17.20 -7.97
N THR A 273 -7.68 16.68 -6.79
CA THR A 273 -8.74 15.69 -6.62
C THR A 273 -10.11 16.37 -6.60
N PRO A 274 -11.14 15.77 -7.22
CA PRO A 274 -12.48 16.35 -7.20
C PRO A 274 -13.06 16.29 -5.78
N ASN A 275 -13.94 17.24 -5.46
CA ASN A 275 -14.71 17.17 -4.21
C ASN A 275 -15.63 15.94 -4.26
N ALA A 276 -15.56 15.07 -3.23
CA ALA A 276 -16.27 13.79 -3.20
C ALA A 276 -17.78 13.94 -3.41
N THR A 277 -18.43 14.91 -2.77
CA THR A 277 -19.88 15.13 -2.89
C THR A 277 -20.27 15.57 -4.30
N VAL A 278 -19.51 16.51 -4.89
CA VAL A 278 -19.78 16.97 -6.27
C VAL A 278 -19.50 15.85 -7.28
N PHE A 279 -18.44 15.06 -7.04
CA PHE A 279 -18.06 13.94 -7.89
C PHE A 279 -19.13 12.85 -7.90
N MET A 280 -19.60 12.44 -6.72
CA MET A 280 -20.68 11.45 -6.59
C MET A 280 -21.99 11.96 -7.18
N GLY A 281 -22.34 13.24 -6.98
CA GLY A 281 -23.53 13.84 -7.59
C GLY A 281 -23.53 13.75 -9.12
N LYS A 282 -22.37 14.01 -9.75
CA LYS A 282 -22.21 13.87 -11.20
C LYS A 282 -22.30 12.43 -11.69
N ILE A 283 -21.68 11.49 -10.97
CA ILE A 283 -21.80 10.06 -11.29
C ILE A 283 -23.27 9.64 -11.28
N SER A 284 -24.01 10.00 -10.22
CA SER A 284 -25.43 9.66 -10.11
C SER A 284 -26.27 10.28 -11.24
N GLU A 285 -26.02 11.54 -11.60
CA GLU A 285 -26.71 12.22 -12.70
C GLU A 285 -26.45 11.55 -14.05
N ASP A 286 -25.18 11.30 -14.39
CA ASP A 286 -24.80 10.72 -15.67
C ASP A 286 -25.22 9.25 -15.79
N VAL A 287 -25.18 8.48 -14.70
CA VAL A 287 -25.72 7.11 -14.65
C VAL A 287 -27.23 7.12 -14.87
N ALA A 288 -27.98 8.02 -14.22
CA ALA A 288 -29.43 8.10 -14.41
C ALA A 288 -29.80 8.48 -15.86
N ALA A 289 -28.97 9.28 -16.53
CA ALA A 289 -29.18 9.66 -17.92
C ALA A 289 -29.05 8.47 -18.91
N THR A 290 -28.32 7.41 -18.57
CA THR A 290 -28.18 6.25 -19.47
C THR A 290 -29.42 5.35 -19.49
N TRP A 291 -30.13 5.22 -18.37
CA TRP A 291 -31.23 4.26 -18.21
C TRP A 291 -32.32 4.40 -19.28
N GLY A 292 -32.78 5.63 -19.53
CA GLY A 292 -33.83 5.88 -20.52
C GLY A 292 -33.39 5.67 -21.97
N VAL A 293 -32.08 5.74 -22.24
CA VAL A 293 -31.51 5.44 -23.57
C VAL A 293 -31.40 3.93 -23.75
N SER A 294 -30.79 3.25 -22.78
CA SER A 294 -30.60 1.80 -22.79
C SER A 294 -31.91 1.03 -22.86
N ASP A 295 -32.94 1.45 -22.11
CA ASP A 295 -34.28 0.85 -22.19
C ASP A 295 -34.87 0.95 -23.60
N LYS A 296 -34.83 2.13 -24.23
CA LYS A 296 -35.34 2.32 -25.59
C LYS A 296 -34.58 1.51 -26.63
N GLU A 297 -33.25 1.45 -26.52
CA GLU A 297 -32.41 0.67 -27.42
C GLU A 297 -32.65 -0.84 -27.25
N GLY A 298 -32.74 -1.31 -26.00
CA GLY A 298 -33.08 -2.69 -25.65
C GLY A 298 -34.44 -3.10 -26.18
N GLN A 299 -35.47 -2.26 -26.00
CA GLN A 299 -36.80 -2.52 -26.54
C GLN A 299 -36.76 -2.63 -28.07
N LYS A 300 -36.14 -1.67 -28.76
CA LYS A 300 -36.02 -1.70 -30.23
C LYS A 300 -35.31 -2.97 -30.71
N ARG A 301 -34.25 -3.39 -30.02
CA ARG A 301 -33.49 -4.61 -30.30
C ARG A 301 -34.37 -5.86 -30.16
N LEU A 302 -35.11 -5.98 -29.06
CA LEU A 302 -35.99 -7.12 -28.81
C LEU A 302 -37.15 -7.19 -29.82
N LEU A 303 -37.82 -6.08 -30.10
CA LEU A 303 -38.90 -6.02 -31.10
C LEU A 303 -38.43 -6.48 -32.48
N ALA A 304 -37.25 -6.01 -32.91
CA ALA A 304 -36.66 -6.40 -34.18
C ALA A 304 -36.26 -7.88 -34.21
N GLN A 305 -35.65 -8.40 -33.13
CA GLN A 305 -35.19 -9.79 -33.04
C GLN A 305 -36.37 -10.78 -33.09
N TYR A 306 -37.46 -10.47 -32.40
CA TYR A 306 -38.64 -11.35 -32.32
C TYR A 306 -39.74 -11.01 -33.32
N HIS A 307 -39.53 -10.00 -34.17
CA HIS A 307 -40.43 -9.60 -35.24
C HIS A 307 -41.83 -9.23 -34.74
N VAL A 308 -41.90 -8.56 -33.59
CA VAL A 308 -43.16 -8.13 -32.95
C VAL A 308 -43.26 -6.60 -32.90
N GLY A 309 -44.49 -6.09 -32.84
CA GLY A 309 -44.75 -4.64 -32.82
C GLY A 309 -44.73 -4.01 -31.42
N LYS A 310 -44.88 -4.82 -30.37
CA LYS A 310 -44.94 -4.37 -28.98
C LYS A 310 -44.25 -5.36 -28.03
N ILE A 311 -43.83 -4.89 -26.86
CA ILE A 311 -43.06 -5.69 -25.89
C ILE A 311 -43.93 -6.79 -25.26
N GLU A 312 -45.24 -6.55 -25.12
CA GLU A 312 -46.20 -7.52 -24.56
C GLU A 312 -46.41 -8.75 -25.44
N ASP A 313 -46.09 -8.62 -26.73
CA ASP A 313 -46.17 -9.69 -27.73
C ASP A 313 -44.95 -10.61 -27.70
N LEU A 314 -43.92 -10.29 -26.91
CA LEU A 314 -42.75 -11.16 -26.75
C LEU A 314 -43.13 -12.48 -26.08
N PRO A 315 -42.42 -13.58 -26.42
CA PRO A 315 -42.68 -14.90 -25.84
C PRO A 315 -42.18 -15.05 -24.39
N PHE A 316 -41.57 -14.01 -23.81
CA PHE A 316 -41.06 -13.92 -22.44
C PHE A 316 -41.27 -12.49 -21.91
N ASP A 317 -41.09 -12.30 -20.61
CA ASP A 317 -41.05 -10.97 -20.00
C ASP A 317 -39.70 -10.29 -20.25
N ALA A 318 -39.73 -9.13 -20.90
CA ALA A 318 -38.54 -8.36 -21.22
C ALA A 318 -37.95 -7.60 -20.02
N THR A 319 -38.67 -7.45 -18.91
CA THR A 319 -38.26 -6.59 -17.78
C THR A 319 -36.86 -6.90 -17.27
N GLY A 320 -36.55 -8.18 -17.02
CA GLY A 320 -35.21 -8.59 -16.57
C GLY A 320 -34.12 -8.29 -17.59
N ILE A 321 -34.41 -8.44 -18.89
CA ILE A 321 -33.47 -8.12 -19.98
C ILE A 321 -33.26 -6.61 -20.09
N LEU A 322 -34.32 -5.81 -20.06
CA LEU A 322 -34.24 -4.35 -20.18
C LEU A 322 -33.58 -3.70 -18.95
N THR A 323 -33.81 -4.27 -17.77
CA THR A 323 -33.12 -3.86 -16.53
C THR A 323 -31.63 -4.19 -16.63
N GLN A 324 -31.27 -5.36 -17.15
CA GLN A 324 -29.88 -5.73 -17.40
C GLN A 324 -29.23 -4.83 -18.46
N ASP A 325 -29.92 -4.51 -19.56
CA ASP A 325 -29.44 -3.57 -20.57
C ASP A 325 -29.18 -2.17 -19.97
N SER A 326 -30.02 -1.74 -19.02
CA SER A 326 -29.87 -0.45 -18.32
C SER A 326 -28.66 -0.44 -17.37
N GLU A 327 -28.38 -1.55 -16.69
CA GLU A 327 -27.14 -1.73 -15.92
C GLU A 327 -25.91 -1.71 -16.83
N GLU A 328 -25.93 -2.47 -17.93
CA GLU A 328 -24.81 -2.55 -18.87
C GLU A 328 -24.54 -1.20 -19.55
N GLY A 329 -25.59 -0.42 -19.79
CA GLY A 329 -25.49 0.94 -20.32
C GLY A 329 -24.83 1.94 -19.36
N SER A 330 -24.87 1.72 -18.04
CA SER A 330 -24.20 2.61 -17.07
C SER A 330 -22.72 2.27 -16.86
N TRP A 331 -22.28 1.06 -17.19
CA TRP A 331 -20.90 0.62 -16.95
C TRP A 331 -19.83 1.50 -17.62
N PRO A 332 -19.98 1.93 -18.89
CA PRO A 332 -18.99 2.81 -19.52
C PRO A 332 -18.87 4.18 -18.81
N VAL A 333 -19.96 4.69 -18.25
CA VAL A 333 -19.97 5.95 -17.49
C VAL A 333 -19.19 5.78 -16.19
N LEU A 334 -19.48 4.71 -15.44
CA LEU A 334 -18.75 4.38 -14.20
C LEU A 334 -17.25 4.16 -14.46
N GLU A 335 -16.91 3.42 -15.52
CA GLU A 335 -15.53 3.18 -15.92
C GLU A 335 -14.81 4.46 -16.33
N HIS A 336 -15.50 5.40 -16.98
CA HIS A 336 -14.94 6.72 -17.31
C HIS A 336 -14.56 7.49 -16.04
N TYR A 337 -15.46 7.57 -15.07
CA TYR A 337 -15.20 8.25 -13.79
C TYR A 337 -14.11 7.55 -12.96
N GLU A 338 -14.09 6.21 -12.92
CA GLU A 338 -13.01 5.44 -12.28
C GLU A 338 -11.65 5.75 -12.93
N GLN A 339 -11.59 5.75 -14.27
CA GLN A 339 -10.37 6.06 -15.02
C GLN A 339 -9.90 7.49 -14.78
N GLN A 340 -10.82 8.46 -14.71
CA GLN A 340 -10.49 9.84 -14.41
C GLN A 340 -9.88 9.98 -13.01
N LEU A 341 -10.53 9.42 -11.99
CA LEU A 341 -10.08 9.52 -10.60
C LEU A 341 -8.73 8.84 -10.38
N TYR A 342 -8.59 7.58 -10.80
CA TYR A 342 -7.32 6.86 -10.65
C TYR A 342 -6.26 7.32 -11.65
N GLY A 343 -6.62 8.03 -12.71
CA GLY A 343 -5.68 8.76 -13.56
C GLY A 343 -4.99 9.89 -12.78
N ILE A 344 -5.76 10.66 -12.02
CA ILE A 344 -5.23 11.71 -11.12
C ILE A 344 -4.32 11.08 -10.06
N TYR A 345 -4.78 10.04 -9.36
CA TYR A 345 -3.95 9.39 -8.35
C TYR A 345 -2.70 8.71 -8.94
N GLY A 346 -2.79 8.20 -10.17
CA GLY A 346 -1.65 7.64 -10.90
C GLY A 346 -0.58 8.69 -11.19
N GLU A 347 -0.97 9.89 -11.64
CA GLU A 347 -0.04 10.99 -11.87
C GLU A 347 0.58 11.53 -10.58
N GLN A 348 -0.20 11.63 -9.50
CA GLN A 348 0.33 11.96 -8.17
C GLN A 348 1.34 10.92 -7.69
N THR A 349 1.04 9.63 -7.85
CA THR A 349 1.95 8.53 -7.48
C THR A 349 3.22 8.60 -8.31
N ARG A 350 3.12 8.84 -9.62
CA ARG A 350 4.25 8.97 -10.54
C ARG A 350 5.18 10.12 -10.17
N LEU A 351 4.64 11.24 -9.68
CA LEU A 351 5.44 12.34 -9.13
C LEU A 351 6.26 11.87 -7.91
N LEU A 352 5.68 11.08 -7.02
CA LEU A 352 6.38 10.50 -5.87
C LEU A 352 7.43 9.46 -6.30
N GLU A 353 7.13 8.64 -7.30
CA GLU A 353 8.08 7.68 -7.86
C GLU A 353 9.32 8.39 -8.40
N TRP A 354 9.17 9.42 -9.23
CA TRP A 354 10.30 10.25 -9.69
C TRP A 354 10.94 11.05 -8.57
N GLY A 355 10.17 11.44 -7.56
CA GLY A 355 10.66 12.01 -6.31
C GLY A 355 11.70 11.14 -5.60
N THR A 356 11.69 9.83 -5.84
CA THR A 356 12.73 8.90 -5.36
C THR A 356 14.13 9.32 -5.81
N LEU A 357 14.28 10.00 -6.94
CA LEU A 357 15.57 10.49 -7.43
C LEU A 357 16.23 11.47 -6.47
N ILE A 358 15.44 12.28 -5.75
CA ILE A 358 15.94 13.30 -4.82
C ILE A 358 15.73 12.92 -3.36
N SER A 359 14.81 11.99 -3.08
CA SER A 359 14.62 11.43 -1.76
C SER A 359 14.45 9.90 -1.80
N PRO A 360 15.44 9.12 -1.32
CA PRO A 360 15.28 7.68 -1.22
C PRO A 360 14.21 7.26 -0.21
N SER A 361 13.76 8.15 0.70
CA SER A 361 12.70 7.82 1.66
C SER A 361 11.35 7.60 0.97
N LEU A 362 11.05 8.35 -0.10
CA LEU A 362 9.84 8.13 -0.89
C LEU A 362 9.81 6.73 -1.51
N GLY A 363 10.95 6.30 -2.06
CA GLY A 363 11.03 5.00 -2.71
C GLY A 363 10.85 3.84 -1.75
N ILE A 364 11.47 3.90 -0.57
CA ILE A 364 11.31 2.85 0.45
C ILE A 364 9.87 2.80 0.96
N SER A 365 9.21 3.95 1.17
CA SER A 365 7.81 3.98 1.60
C SER A 365 6.87 3.39 0.54
N LEU A 366 7.02 3.75 -0.74
CA LEU A 366 6.20 3.18 -1.83
C LEU A 366 6.34 1.65 -1.94
N LEU A 367 7.57 1.14 -1.90
CA LEU A 367 7.83 -0.30 -1.96
C LEU A 367 7.34 -1.03 -0.69
N SER A 368 7.47 -0.41 0.48
CA SER A 368 7.00 -0.96 1.75
C SER A 368 5.47 -1.13 1.74
N MET A 369 4.73 -0.10 1.31
CA MET A 369 3.27 -0.18 1.15
C MET A 369 2.83 -1.26 0.16
N ALA A 370 3.52 -1.37 -0.98
CA ALA A 370 3.22 -2.38 -2.01
C ALA A 370 3.51 -3.82 -1.52
N LEU A 371 4.58 -4.01 -0.75
CA LEU A 371 4.89 -5.31 -0.16
C LEU A 371 3.88 -5.71 0.92
N SER A 372 3.40 -4.74 1.70
CA SER A 372 2.39 -4.95 2.74
C SER A 372 0.95 -5.08 2.20
N GLY A 373 0.72 -4.80 0.92
CA GLY A 373 -0.60 -4.89 0.29
C GLY A 373 -1.53 -3.70 0.56
N ASN A 374 -0.94 -2.58 0.97
CA ASN A 374 -1.64 -1.37 1.40
C ASN A 374 -1.22 -0.15 0.57
N ASP A 375 -0.89 -0.37 -0.70
CA ASP A 375 -0.68 0.72 -1.66
C ASP A 375 -1.96 1.05 -2.44
N LEU A 376 -1.88 2.12 -3.22
CA LEU A 376 -2.98 2.61 -4.04
C LEU A 376 -3.40 1.62 -5.13
N LEU A 377 -2.45 0.94 -5.76
CA LEU A 377 -2.74 0.04 -6.88
C LEU A 377 -3.49 -1.21 -6.40
N GLN A 378 -3.13 -1.76 -5.26
CA GLN A 378 -3.86 -2.88 -4.68
C GLN A 378 -5.20 -2.46 -4.09
N HIS A 379 -5.33 -1.23 -3.58
CA HIS A 379 -6.65 -0.71 -3.20
C HIS A 379 -7.58 -0.56 -4.43
N ARG A 380 -7.07 -0.06 -5.56
CA ARG A 380 -7.82 -0.01 -6.83
C ARG A 380 -8.22 -1.41 -7.30
N ASP A 381 -7.31 -2.37 -7.23
CA ASP A 381 -7.57 -3.77 -7.59
C ASP A 381 -8.69 -4.36 -6.72
N PHE A 382 -8.68 -4.10 -5.41
CA PHE A 382 -9.79 -4.44 -4.52
C PHE A 382 -11.11 -3.83 -5.00
N CYS A 383 -11.19 -2.52 -5.23
CA CYS A 383 -12.41 -1.86 -5.71
C CYS A 383 -12.92 -2.45 -7.04
N ARG A 384 -12.03 -2.85 -7.95
CA ARG A 384 -12.40 -3.49 -9.22
C ARG A 384 -12.94 -4.91 -9.05
N GLN A 385 -12.35 -5.71 -8.16
CA GLN A 385 -12.87 -7.04 -7.85
C GLN A 385 -14.26 -6.94 -7.19
N VAL A 386 -14.46 -5.93 -6.36
CA VAL A 386 -15.74 -5.60 -5.74
C VAL A 386 -16.79 -5.22 -6.80
N GLU A 387 -16.45 -4.37 -7.76
CA GLU A 387 -17.34 -4.01 -8.88
C GLU A 387 -17.69 -5.23 -9.74
N GLN A 388 -16.71 -6.07 -10.06
CA GLN A 388 -16.94 -7.30 -10.83
C GLN A 388 -17.90 -8.26 -10.09
N HIS A 389 -17.75 -8.35 -8.77
CA HIS A 389 -18.65 -9.13 -7.92
C HIS A 389 -20.06 -8.53 -7.92
N ARG A 390 -20.20 -7.21 -7.83
CA ARG A 390 -21.50 -6.50 -7.94
C ARG A 390 -22.18 -6.81 -9.27
N ARG A 391 -21.49 -6.64 -10.40
CA ARG A 391 -22.04 -6.91 -11.75
C ARG A 391 -22.52 -8.34 -11.89
N THR A 392 -21.76 -9.31 -11.38
CA THR A 392 -22.16 -10.73 -11.38
C THR A 392 -23.40 -10.98 -10.53
N SER A 393 -23.47 -10.35 -9.35
CA SER A 393 -24.60 -10.46 -8.43
C SER A 393 -25.88 -9.88 -9.04
N ILE A 394 -25.81 -8.66 -9.59
CA ILE A 394 -26.95 -8.01 -10.24
C ILE A 394 -27.42 -8.79 -11.48
N LYS A 395 -26.50 -9.29 -12.31
CA LYS A 395 -26.86 -10.15 -13.45
C LYS A 395 -27.59 -11.41 -13.01
N THR A 396 -27.13 -12.06 -11.93
CA THR A 396 -27.81 -13.25 -11.37
C THR A 396 -29.25 -12.94 -10.95
N LEU A 397 -29.49 -11.77 -10.34
CA LEU A 397 -30.82 -11.31 -9.95
C LEU A 397 -31.71 -11.02 -11.17
N ASN A 398 -31.16 -10.35 -12.18
CA ASN A 398 -31.89 -10.01 -13.40
C ASN A 398 -32.20 -11.26 -14.25
N ASP A 399 -31.27 -12.20 -14.38
CA ASP A 399 -31.48 -13.48 -15.08
C ASP A 399 -32.55 -14.34 -14.39
N TYR A 400 -32.65 -14.26 -13.05
CA TYR A 400 -33.72 -14.91 -12.32
C TYR A 400 -35.10 -14.36 -12.71
N LEU A 401 -35.25 -13.04 -12.86
CA LEU A 401 -36.49 -12.43 -13.34
C LEU A 401 -36.86 -12.98 -14.72
N VAL A 402 -35.90 -13.02 -15.67
CA VAL A 402 -36.14 -13.53 -17.03
C VAL A 402 -36.65 -14.98 -17.03
N THR A 403 -36.10 -15.82 -16.17
CA THR A 403 -36.37 -17.27 -16.16
C THR A 403 -37.59 -17.68 -15.33
N HIS A 404 -38.01 -16.86 -14.36
CA HIS A 404 -39.08 -17.21 -13.41
C HIS A 404 -40.37 -16.38 -13.58
N THR A 405 -40.39 -15.41 -14.49
CA THR A 405 -41.63 -14.67 -14.80
C THR A 405 -42.63 -15.57 -15.52
N GLN A 406 -43.89 -15.54 -15.08
CA GLN A 406 -44.99 -16.26 -15.70
C GLN A 406 -45.98 -15.30 -16.34
N LYS A 407 -46.58 -15.72 -17.46
CA LYS A 407 -47.66 -15.00 -18.12
C LYS A 407 -48.99 -15.36 -17.45
N THR A 408 -49.66 -14.38 -16.87
CA THR A 408 -51.00 -14.49 -16.28
C THR A 408 -52.06 -14.01 -17.27
N LYS A 409 -53.34 -14.03 -16.87
CA LYS A 409 -54.45 -13.50 -17.69
C LYS A 409 -54.35 -11.99 -17.91
N ASP A 410 -53.67 -11.27 -17.02
CA ASP A 410 -53.53 -9.82 -17.03
C ASP A 410 -52.18 -9.35 -17.61
N GLY A 411 -51.33 -10.28 -18.08
CA GLY A 411 -50.01 -10.00 -18.65
C GLY A 411 -48.87 -10.72 -17.91
N TRP A 412 -47.63 -10.29 -18.14
CA TRP A 412 -46.46 -10.80 -17.41
C TRP A 412 -46.48 -10.30 -15.96
N ASP A 413 -46.37 -11.22 -14.99
CA ASP A 413 -46.43 -10.88 -13.56
C ASP A 413 -45.04 -10.77 -12.92
N THR A 414 -44.27 -9.78 -13.36
CA THR A 414 -42.89 -9.57 -12.91
C THR A 414 -42.81 -9.01 -11.50
N ALA A 415 -43.78 -8.18 -11.12
CA ALA A 415 -43.77 -7.48 -9.84
C ALA A 415 -43.94 -8.44 -8.65
N ASN A 416 -44.65 -9.56 -8.83
CA ASN A 416 -44.90 -10.53 -7.76
C ASN A 416 -43.87 -11.66 -7.69
N ILE A 417 -42.85 -11.68 -8.56
CA ILE A 417 -41.77 -12.66 -8.48
C ILE A 417 -41.02 -12.46 -7.17
N LYS A 418 -40.80 -13.56 -6.46
CA LYS A 418 -40.04 -13.56 -5.22
C LYS A 418 -38.87 -14.51 -5.36
N GLY A 419 -37.67 -13.95 -5.28
CA GLY A 419 -36.48 -14.72 -5.00
C GLY A 419 -36.57 -15.30 -3.60
N ASP A 420 -36.06 -16.51 -3.42
CA ASP A 420 -36.01 -17.19 -2.13
C ASP A 420 -34.56 -17.34 -1.66
N ARG A 421 -34.39 -18.04 -0.53
CA ARG A 421 -33.07 -18.36 0.02
C ARG A 421 -32.16 -19.08 -0.98
N THR A 422 -32.72 -19.90 -1.87
CA THR A 422 -31.97 -20.60 -2.90
C THR A 422 -31.32 -19.61 -3.88
N LEU A 423 -32.08 -18.59 -4.30
CA LEU A 423 -31.54 -17.51 -5.13
C LEU A 423 -30.47 -16.72 -4.38
N TRP A 424 -30.74 -16.28 -3.15
CA TRP A 424 -29.79 -15.43 -2.40
C TRP A 424 -28.46 -16.15 -2.17
N GLN A 425 -28.51 -17.42 -1.82
CA GLN A 425 -27.33 -18.25 -1.58
C GLN A 425 -26.62 -18.74 -2.86
N SER A 426 -27.20 -18.52 -4.04
CA SER A 426 -26.52 -18.77 -5.31
C SER A 426 -25.44 -17.73 -5.63
N ILE A 427 -25.56 -16.53 -5.05
CA ILE A 427 -24.55 -15.48 -5.13
C ILE A 427 -23.49 -15.79 -4.08
N PRO A 428 -22.22 -16.03 -4.45
CA PRO A 428 -21.17 -16.39 -3.50
C PRO A 428 -20.81 -15.20 -2.61
N ALA A 429 -20.28 -15.46 -1.40
CA ALA A 429 -19.68 -14.42 -0.58
C ALA A 429 -18.48 -13.79 -1.30
N PHE A 430 -18.32 -12.46 -1.17
CA PHE A 430 -17.15 -11.78 -1.69
C PHE A 430 -15.89 -12.20 -0.92
N ALA A 431 -14.81 -12.52 -1.64
CA ALA A 431 -13.50 -12.79 -1.08
C ALA A 431 -12.42 -12.12 -1.94
N TYR A 432 -11.67 -11.18 -1.35
CA TYR A 432 -10.64 -10.46 -2.07
C TYR A 432 -9.45 -11.37 -2.41
N ARG A 433 -9.08 -11.42 -3.69
CA ARG A 433 -7.89 -12.14 -4.15
C ARG A 433 -6.74 -11.17 -4.28
N HIS A 434 -5.85 -11.17 -3.29
CA HIS A 434 -4.68 -10.31 -3.33
C HIS A 434 -3.75 -10.68 -4.50
N PRO A 435 -3.11 -9.68 -5.16
CA PRO A 435 -2.10 -9.94 -6.17
C PRO A 435 -0.86 -10.59 -5.55
N THR A 436 -0.18 -11.43 -6.32
CA THR A 436 1.09 -12.06 -5.92
C THR A 436 2.20 -11.02 -5.77
N TRP A 437 3.27 -11.36 -5.04
CA TRP A 437 4.41 -10.46 -4.84
C TRP A 437 5.03 -9.91 -6.14
N PRO A 438 5.15 -10.67 -7.25
CA PRO A 438 5.66 -10.12 -8.50
C PRO A 438 4.70 -9.09 -9.10
N ALA A 439 3.38 -9.35 -9.03
CA ALA A 439 2.37 -8.45 -9.56
C ALA A 439 2.31 -7.15 -8.74
N ALA A 440 2.50 -7.21 -7.43
CA ALA A 440 2.54 -6.03 -6.57
C ALA A 440 3.80 -5.16 -6.80
N LEU A 441 4.97 -5.78 -7.08
CA LEU A 441 6.20 -5.02 -7.33
C LEU A 441 6.39 -4.59 -8.80
N ALA A 442 5.72 -5.24 -9.75
CA ALA A 442 5.90 -4.97 -11.17
C ALA A 442 5.67 -3.49 -11.57
N PRO A 443 4.69 -2.76 -11.01
CA PRO A 443 4.52 -1.33 -11.27
C PRO A 443 5.69 -0.48 -10.76
N TYR A 444 6.32 -0.86 -9.64
CA TYR A 444 7.35 -0.07 -8.95
C TYR A 444 8.79 -0.34 -9.42
N ARG A 445 8.98 -0.87 -10.63
CA ARG A 445 10.32 -1.13 -11.20
C ARG A 445 11.20 0.11 -11.29
N LEU A 446 10.59 1.26 -11.61
CA LEU A 446 11.28 2.55 -11.63
C LEU A 446 11.82 2.88 -10.23
N VAL A 447 10.97 2.80 -9.22
CA VAL A 447 11.32 3.09 -7.82
C VAL A 447 12.46 2.19 -7.34
N PHE A 448 12.37 0.89 -7.59
CA PHE A 448 13.43 -0.06 -7.24
C PHE A 448 14.76 0.29 -7.92
N THR A 449 14.70 0.65 -9.21
CA THR A 449 15.89 1.06 -9.97
C THR A 449 16.50 2.35 -9.43
N LEU A 450 15.68 3.36 -9.10
CA LEU A 450 16.15 4.61 -8.51
C LEU A 450 16.80 4.38 -7.13
N LEU A 451 16.25 3.50 -6.29
CA LEU A 451 16.88 3.12 -5.03
C LEU A 451 18.20 2.37 -5.22
N ALA A 452 18.26 1.44 -6.18
CA ALA A 452 19.51 0.75 -6.50
C ALA A 452 20.57 1.74 -7.00
N LEU A 453 20.19 2.71 -7.85
CA LEU A 453 21.06 3.78 -8.31
C LEU A 453 21.53 4.67 -7.15
N TRP A 454 20.67 4.98 -6.17
CA TRP A 454 21.09 5.64 -4.93
C TRP A 454 22.14 4.84 -4.17
N GLY A 455 21.96 3.53 -4.04
CA GLY A 455 22.93 2.65 -3.39
C GLY A 455 24.30 2.69 -4.07
N VAL A 456 24.30 2.61 -5.41
CA VAL A 456 25.52 2.71 -6.22
C VAL A 456 26.14 4.12 -6.10
N ALA A 457 25.34 5.18 -6.20
CA ALA A 457 25.81 6.56 -6.11
C ALA A 457 26.41 6.88 -4.74
N ALA A 458 25.75 6.48 -3.65
CA ALA A 458 26.24 6.64 -2.28
C ALA A 458 27.55 5.87 -2.07
N PHE A 459 27.64 4.63 -2.58
CA PHE A 459 28.87 3.84 -2.53
C PHE A 459 30.03 4.50 -3.30
N ILE A 460 29.78 4.96 -4.54
CA ILE A 460 30.77 5.67 -5.36
C ILE A 460 31.21 6.95 -4.65
N PHE A 461 30.28 7.73 -4.12
CA PHE A 461 30.55 8.94 -3.36
C PHE A 461 31.45 8.67 -2.15
N ALA A 462 31.11 7.67 -1.34
CA ALA A 462 31.93 7.27 -0.18
C ALA A 462 33.35 6.87 -0.60
N ARG A 463 33.45 6.06 -1.66
CA ARG A 463 34.73 5.59 -2.19
C ARG A 463 35.61 6.74 -2.68
N LEU A 464 35.05 7.65 -3.47
CA LEU A 464 35.78 8.81 -4.01
C LEU A 464 36.22 9.76 -2.90
N SER A 465 35.34 9.99 -1.92
CA SER A 465 35.63 10.85 -0.76
C SER A 465 36.79 10.29 0.07
N VAL A 466 36.80 8.98 0.33
CA VAL A 466 37.89 8.33 1.08
C VAL A 466 39.19 8.24 0.26
N ALA A 467 39.12 8.06 -1.06
CA ALA A 467 40.31 8.02 -1.91
C ALA A 467 41.08 9.35 -1.93
N ARG A 468 40.41 10.48 -1.73
CA ARG A 468 41.07 11.80 -1.64
C ARG A 468 41.95 11.95 -0.38
N LEU A 469 41.72 11.13 0.64
CA LEU A 469 42.44 11.19 1.92
C LEU A 469 43.90 10.75 1.83
N SER A 470 44.30 10.00 0.81
CA SER A 470 45.70 9.64 0.60
C SER A 470 46.51 10.71 -0.16
N GLY A 471 45.86 11.75 -0.67
CA GLY A 471 46.51 12.85 -1.39
C GLY A 471 46.75 14.11 -0.55
N GLU A 472 46.22 14.15 0.68
CA GLU A 472 46.48 15.17 1.70
C GLU A 472 47.56 14.71 2.67
#